data_AF-A0A7K2NS59-F1
#
_entry.id   AF-A0A7K2NS59-F1
#
_cell.length_a   1.000
_cell.length_b   1.000
_cell.length_c   1.000
_cell.angle_alpha   90.00
_cell.angle_beta   90.00
_cell.angle_gamma   90.00
#
_symmetry.space_group_name_H-M   'P 1'
#
loop_
_entity.id
_entity.type
_entity.pdbx_description
1 polymer ?
#
loop_
_entity_poly.entity_id
_entity_poly.type
_entity_poly.pdbx_seq_one_letter_code
_entity_poly.pdbx_strand_id
1 'polypeptide(L)'
;MNSPEGDVETLRRGADPLAEGDRPVGAPRVDVLSAREVPLGGPRAMRVRRTLPQRTRTLVGAWCFADHYGPLEVATSGGMVMSPHPHTGLQTVSWL
;
A
#
# COMPACT_ATOMS: atom_id res chain seq x y z
N MET A 1 -2.87 -0.12 -29.01
CA MET A 1 -1.50 0.04 -28.46
C MET A 1 -1.61 -0.27 -26.98
N ASN A 2 -1.40 -1.53 -26.62
CA ASN A 2 -1.48 -1.99 -25.24
C ASN A 2 -0.07 -1.83 -24.66
N SER A 3 0.10 -0.92 -23.71
CA SER A 3 1.33 -0.82 -22.92
C SER A 3 1.51 -2.11 -22.12
N PRO A 4 2.74 -2.60 -21.91
CA PRO A 4 2.93 -3.79 -21.09
C PRO A 4 2.70 -3.38 -19.65
N GLU A 5 1.58 -3.81 -19.08
CA GLU A 5 1.45 -3.94 -17.63
C GLU A 5 2.59 -4.87 -17.20
N GLY A 6 3.67 -4.30 -16.66
CA GLY A 6 4.77 -5.08 -16.14
C GLY A 6 4.23 -6.05 -15.11
N ASP A 7 4.50 -7.35 -15.31
CA ASP A 7 4.06 -8.43 -14.46
C ASP A 7 4.37 -8.08 -13.00
N VAL A 8 3.32 -7.81 -12.23
CA VAL A 8 3.40 -7.58 -10.78
C VAL A 8 4.05 -8.80 -10.10
N GLU A 9 3.94 -9.98 -10.73
CA GLU A 9 4.62 -11.22 -10.36
C GLU A 9 6.16 -11.11 -10.39
N THR A 10 6.73 -10.42 -11.38
CA THR A 10 8.19 -10.25 -11.53
C THR A 10 8.76 -9.27 -10.50
N LEU A 11 7.95 -8.31 -10.04
CA LEU A 11 8.34 -7.37 -8.98
C LEU A 11 8.15 -7.95 -7.55
N ARG A 12 7.46 -9.09 -7.40
CA ARG A 12 7.27 -9.78 -6.11
C ARG A 12 8.54 -10.43 -5.55
N ARG A 13 9.58 -10.63 -6.37
CA ARG A 13 10.83 -11.31 -5.96
C ARG A 13 12.05 -10.41 -6.09
N GLY A 14 12.32 -9.64 -5.05
CA GLY A 14 13.69 -9.23 -4.69
C GLY A 14 14.45 -10.32 -3.90
N ALA A 15 13.91 -11.54 -3.83
CA ALA A 15 14.52 -12.66 -3.13
C ALA A 15 14.26 -13.94 -3.93
N ASP A 16 15.05 -14.17 -4.97
CA ASP A 16 15.22 -15.52 -5.49
C ASP A 16 16.09 -16.30 -4.48
N PRO A 17 15.59 -17.37 -3.84
CA PRO A 17 16.38 -18.16 -2.89
C PRO A 17 17.53 -18.93 -3.57
N LEU A 18 17.59 -18.94 -4.90
CA LEU A 18 18.68 -19.49 -5.70
C LEU A 18 19.76 -18.46 -6.06
N ALA A 19 19.52 -17.16 -5.81
CA ALA A 19 20.46 -16.06 -6.07
C ALA A 19 21.18 -15.58 -4.79
N GLU A 20 21.18 -16.39 -3.73
CA GLU A 20 21.81 -16.05 -2.45
C GLU A 20 23.35 -16.06 -2.54
N GLY A 21 23.93 -16.65 -3.59
CA GLY A 21 25.37 -16.92 -3.70
C GLY A 21 26.27 -15.77 -4.14
N ASP A 22 25.73 -14.67 -4.72
CA ASP A 22 26.54 -13.60 -5.33
C ASP A 22 26.13 -12.17 -4.89
N ARG A 23 25.36 -12.04 -3.80
CA ARG A 23 25.01 -10.70 -3.30
C ARG A 23 26.20 -10.09 -2.53
N PRO A 24 26.65 -8.87 -2.89
CA PRO A 24 27.66 -8.17 -2.12
C PRO A 24 27.20 -8.01 -0.66
N VAL A 25 28.07 -8.37 0.27
CA VAL A 25 27.83 -8.13 1.70
C VAL A 25 27.60 -6.64 1.91
N GLY A 26 26.43 -6.27 2.42
CA GLY A 26 26.05 -4.86 2.65
C GLY A 26 25.18 -4.24 1.55
N ALA A 27 24.81 -4.96 0.50
CA ALA A 27 23.82 -4.47 -0.46
C ALA A 27 22.45 -4.26 0.22
N PRO A 28 21.76 -3.13 -0.03
CA PRO A 28 20.46 -2.86 0.57
C PRO A 28 19.42 -3.87 0.10
N ARG A 29 18.61 -4.37 1.04
CA ARG A 29 17.49 -5.27 0.74
C ARG A 29 16.29 -4.44 0.28
N VAL A 30 15.79 -4.74 -0.91
CA VAL A 30 14.57 -4.15 -1.45
C VAL A 30 13.44 -5.17 -1.34
N ASP A 31 12.39 -4.78 -0.62
CA ASP A 31 11.14 -5.54 -0.54
C ASP A 31 10.03 -4.74 -1.21
N VAL A 32 9.23 -5.39 -2.06
CA VAL A 32 8.08 -4.77 -2.70
C VAL A 32 6.79 -5.26 -2.05
N LEU A 33 5.97 -4.33 -1.60
CA LEU A 33 4.67 -4.60 -0.98
C LEU A 33 3.56 -4.23 -1.96
N SER A 34 2.85 -5.22 -2.49
CA SER A 34 1.62 -4.97 -3.25
C SER A 34 0.49 -4.53 -2.32
N ALA A 35 -0.21 -3.46 -2.67
CA ALA A 35 -1.38 -3.02 -1.92
C ALA A 35 -2.57 -3.99 -2.12
N ARG A 36 -3.44 -4.09 -1.13
CA ARG A 36 -4.73 -4.80 -1.24
C ARG A 36 -5.89 -3.82 -1.28
N GLU A 37 -6.91 -4.14 -2.06
CA GLU A 37 -8.12 -3.34 -2.06
C GLU A 37 -8.99 -3.66 -0.83
N VAL A 38 -9.38 -2.63 -0.08
CA VAL A 38 -10.21 -2.76 1.12
C VAL A 38 -11.30 -1.68 1.16
N PRO A 39 -12.46 -1.96 1.79
CA PRO A 39 -13.46 -0.95 2.07
C PRO A 39 -13.00 -0.01 3.19
N LEU A 40 -13.27 1.29 3.06
CA LEU A 40 -13.07 2.32 4.08
C LEU A 40 -14.35 3.15 4.25
N GLY A 41 -14.89 3.26 5.48
CA GLY A 41 -16.07 4.09 5.77
C GLY A 41 -17.39 3.36 6.02
N GLY A 42 -17.37 2.06 6.39
CA GLY A 42 -18.57 1.35 6.83
C GLY A 42 -19.56 1.00 5.69
N PRO A 43 -20.90 1.07 5.90
CA PRO A 43 -21.90 0.62 4.91
C PRO A 43 -21.86 1.31 3.54
N ARG A 44 -21.26 2.51 3.44
CA ARG A 44 -21.03 3.23 2.18
C ARG A 44 -19.55 3.33 1.86
N ALA A 45 -18.80 2.27 2.15
CA ALA A 45 -17.37 2.29 2.08
C ALA A 45 -16.86 2.63 0.66
N MET A 46 -15.92 3.57 0.59
CA MET A 46 -15.09 3.74 -0.59
C MET A 46 -14.04 2.63 -0.66
N ARG A 47 -13.62 2.24 -1.87
CA ARG A 47 -12.50 1.32 -2.05
C ARG A 47 -11.18 2.10 -1.96
N VAL A 48 -10.25 1.59 -1.17
CA VAL A 48 -8.88 2.13 -1.05
C VAL A 48 -7.87 1.02 -1.25
N ARG A 49 -6.67 1.37 -1.69
CA ARG A 49 -5.54 0.44 -1.79
C ARG A 49 -4.67 0.58 -0.54
N ARG A 50 -4.76 -0.40 0.36
CA ARG A 50 -4.01 -0.44 1.62
C ARG A 50 -2.66 -1.12 1.44
N THR A 51 -1.58 -0.38 1.65
CA THR A 51 -0.20 -0.89 1.59
C THR A 51 0.31 -1.30 2.96
N LEU A 52 -0.05 -0.58 4.04
CA LEU A 52 0.31 -0.92 5.42
C LEU A 52 -0.94 -0.95 6.31
N PRO A 53 -1.03 -1.87 7.30
CA PRO A 53 -0.08 -2.94 7.61
C PRO A 53 -0.32 -4.20 6.75
N GLN A 54 0.74 -5.02 6.60
CA GLN A 54 0.71 -6.37 6.03
C GLN A 54 1.42 -7.37 6.95
N ARG A 55 1.13 -8.67 6.79
CA ARG A 55 1.80 -9.74 7.57
C ARG A 55 3.32 -9.71 7.45
N THR A 56 3.84 -9.40 6.26
CA THR A 56 5.28 -9.35 5.97
C THR A 56 5.95 -8.05 6.38
N ARG A 57 5.18 -6.96 6.58
CA ARG A 57 5.68 -5.66 7.01
C ARG A 57 4.57 -4.83 7.64
N THR A 58 4.73 -4.51 8.92
CA THR A 58 3.76 -3.73 9.69
C THR A 58 4.12 -2.23 9.75
N LEU A 59 5.40 -1.89 9.70
CA LEU A 59 5.93 -0.53 9.83
C LEU A 59 6.98 -0.21 8.76
N VAL A 60 7.10 1.07 8.40
CA VAL A 60 8.25 1.66 7.70
C VAL A 60 8.68 2.90 8.49
N GLY A 61 9.76 2.81 9.27
CA GLY A 61 10.07 3.86 10.25
C GLY A 61 8.88 4.09 11.19
N ALA A 62 8.44 5.34 11.33
CA ALA A 62 7.27 5.70 12.13
C ALA A 62 5.92 5.51 11.41
N TRP A 63 5.92 5.15 10.12
CA TRP A 63 4.69 4.94 9.35
C TRP A 63 4.09 3.57 9.64
N CYS A 64 2.92 3.55 10.28
CA CYS A 64 2.21 2.33 10.66
C CYS A 64 0.96 2.04 9.82
N PHE A 65 0.58 2.96 8.94
CA PHE A 65 -0.61 2.89 8.11
C PHE A 65 -0.42 3.67 6.82
N ALA A 66 -0.89 3.13 5.69
CA ALA A 66 -0.83 3.79 4.40
C ALA A 66 -1.93 3.28 3.47
N ASP A 67 -2.85 4.18 3.12
CA ASP A 67 -3.92 3.96 2.13
C ASP A 67 -3.73 4.93 0.96
N HIS A 68 -3.86 4.42 -0.26
CA HIS A 68 -3.99 5.22 -1.48
C HIS A 68 -5.48 5.32 -1.84
N TYR A 69 -5.98 6.55 -1.88
CA TYR A 69 -7.35 6.89 -2.28
C TYR A 69 -7.44 7.06 -3.79
N GLY A 70 -8.21 6.20 -4.47
CA GLY A 70 -8.48 6.34 -5.90
C GLY A 70 -7.40 5.81 -6.86
N PRO A 71 -7.41 6.27 -8.13
CA PRO A 71 -8.14 7.42 -8.64
C PRO A 71 -9.66 7.26 -8.57
N LEU A 72 -10.37 8.30 -8.14
CA LEU A 72 -11.84 8.29 -8.00
C LEU A 72 -12.40 9.65 -8.44
N GLU A 73 -13.38 9.65 -9.33
CA GLU A 73 -14.08 10.87 -9.75
C GLU A 73 -14.96 11.37 -8.61
N VAL A 74 -14.54 12.44 -7.94
CA VAL A 74 -15.21 12.96 -6.74
C VAL A 74 -16.64 13.43 -7.04
N ALA A 75 -16.87 14.01 -8.22
CA ALA A 75 -18.19 14.53 -8.63
C ALA A 75 -19.27 13.44 -8.69
N THR A 76 -18.89 12.20 -9.03
CA THR A 76 -19.83 11.07 -9.17
C THR A 76 -19.80 10.14 -7.96
N SER A 77 -18.65 9.98 -7.32
CA SER A 77 -18.50 9.10 -6.14
C SER A 77 -18.96 9.74 -4.82
N GLY A 78 -19.07 11.07 -4.75
CA GLY A 78 -19.34 11.80 -3.51
C GLY A 78 -18.13 11.95 -2.59
N GLY A 79 -16.94 11.49 -3.01
CA GLY A 79 -15.70 11.61 -2.25
C GLY A 79 -15.64 10.71 -1.00
N MET A 80 -14.67 10.98 -0.13
CA MET A 80 -14.51 10.27 1.13
C MET A 80 -15.51 10.76 2.18
N VAL A 81 -16.32 9.85 2.71
CA VAL A 81 -17.21 10.12 3.85
C VAL A 81 -16.82 9.19 5.01
N MET A 82 -16.18 9.77 6.03
CA MET A 82 -15.78 9.03 7.23
C MET A 82 -16.58 9.52 8.43
N SER A 83 -17.29 8.58 9.08
CA SER A 83 -17.97 8.86 10.35
C SER A 83 -16.96 9.25 11.43
N PRO A 84 -17.36 10.01 12.47
CA PRO A 84 -16.50 10.35 13.59
C PRO A 84 -15.86 9.11 14.22
N HIS A 85 -14.54 9.14 14.39
CA HIS A 85 -13.79 8.08 15.05
C HIS A 85 -12.51 8.65 15.70
N PRO A 86 -12.14 8.19 16.90
CA PRO A 86 -10.99 8.73 17.63
C PRO A 86 -9.66 8.15 17.13
N HIS A 87 -8.59 8.92 17.27
CA HIS A 87 -7.20 8.50 17.05
C HIS A 87 -6.38 8.82 18.30
N THR A 88 -5.42 7.96 18.64
CA THR A 88 -4.47 8.17 19.75
C THR A 88 -3.13 7.53 19.42
N GLY A 89 -2.04 8.06 19.98
CA GLY A 89 -0.69 7.50 19.81
C GLY A 89 -0.13 7.56 18.39
N LEU A 90 -0.75 8.33 17.48
CA LEU A 90 -0.30 8.52 16.11
C LEU A 90 -0.73 9.88 15.55
N GLN A 91 -0.19 10.23 14.38
CA GLN A 91 -0.65 11.36 13.57
C GLN A 91 -1.18 10.85 12.23
N THR A 92 -2.23 11.49 11.72
CA THR A 92 -2.76 11.22 10.38
C THR A 92 -2.30 12.32 9.43
N VAL A 93 -1.72 11.93 8.30
CA VAL A 93 -1.33 12.83 7.22
C VAL A 93 -2.13 12.46 5.98
N SER A 94 -2.76 13.46 5.36
CA SER A 94 -3.41 13.32 4.06
C SER A 94 -2.62 14.14 3.04
N TRP A 95 -2.36 13.53 1.89
CA TRP A 95 -1.69 14.15 0.75
C TRP A 95 -2.63 14.10 -0.45
N LEU A 96 -2.90 15.24 -1.07
CA LEU A 96 -3.80 15.42 -2.21
C LEU A 96 -3.02 15.81 -3.46
#